data_AF-A0A5P9PJ77-F1
#
_entry.id   AF-A0A5P9PJ77-F1
#
_cell.length_a   1.000
_cell.length_b   1.000
_cell.length_c   1.000
_cell.angle_alpha   90.00
_cell.angle_beta   90.00
_cell.angle_gamma   90.00
#
_symmetry.space_group_name_H-M   'P 1'
#
loop_
_entity.id
_entity.type
_entity.pdbx_description
1 polymer ?
#
loop_
_entity_poly.entity_id
_entity_poly.type
_entity_poly.pdbx_seq_one_letter_code
_entity_poly.pdbx_strand_id
1 'polypeptide(L)'
;MDLPPSIAVFYEELMDSHPYPFVLCTPEGKPWRRSNFRNRHWRPVWDGTDGDRQVAPAILPEFTFHEGRHSHATWLIEDNIPEVARRARLGQKMKGIARVYDHITPEMERAVIQALERRWLNSLNALRPTERTKLGEWFPHLRQTRPVGELESAPRTVSIAQVKPRPS
;
A
#
# COMPACT_ATOMS: atom_id res chain seq x y z
N MET A 1 10.99 11.74 5.94
CA MET A 1 10.47 10.36 5.79
C MET A 1 9.87 10.29 4.41
N ASP A 2 10.47 9.48 3.56
CA ASP A 2 10.02 9.36 2.18
C ASP A 2 8.76 8.48 2.08
N LEU A 3 8.00 8.67 1.02
CA LEU A 3 6.80 7.90 0.71
C LEU A 3 7.05 7.01 -0.51
N PRO A 4 6.55 5.77 -0.52
CA PRO A 4 6.51 4.99 -1.75
C PRO A 4 5.73 5.74 -2.84
N PRO A 5 6.22 5.77 -4.09
CA PRO A 5 5.54 6.46 -5.18
C PRO A 5 4.07 6.07 -5.30
N SER A 6 3.76 4.78 -5.19
CA SER A 6 2.38 4.27 -5.19
C SER A 6 1.47 4.91 -4.14
N ILE A 7 2.00 5.22 -2.95
CA ILE A 7 1.26 5.88 -1.89
C ILE A 7 1.14 7.38 -2.15
N ALA A 8 2.20 8.01 -2.67
CA ALA A 8 2.21 9.43 -3.00
C ALA A 8 1.08 9.80 -3.98
N VAL A 9 0.82 8.94 -4.98
CA VAL A 9 -0.30 9.08 -5.93
C VAL A 9 -1.64 9.27 -5.22
N PHE A 10 -1.93 8.49 -4.18
CA PHE A 10 -3.19 8.62 -3.44
C PHE A 10 -3.26 9.90 -2.62
N TYR A 11 -2.13 10.39 -2.11
CA TYR A 11 -2.09 11.68 -1.43
C TYR A 11 -2.34 12.83 -2.41
N GLU A 12 -1.74 12.78 -3.60
CA GLU A 12 -1.98 13.77 -4.66
C GLU A 12 -3.44 13.78 -5.08
N GLU A 13 -4.04 12.60 -5.30
CA GLU A 13 -5.47 12.49 -5.64
C GLU A 13 -6.37 13.12 -4.56
N LEU A 14 -6.06 12.86 -3.29
CA LEU A 14 -6.80 13.44 -2.17
C LEU A 14 -6.62 14.95 -2.06
N MET A 15 -5.39 15.44 -2.24
CA MET A 15 -5.09 16.89 -2.22
C MET A 15 -5.83 17.63 -3.33
N ASP A 16 -5.94 17.05 -4.52
CA ASP A 16 -6.64 17.67 -5.66
C ASP A 16 -8.16 17.56 -5.55
N SER A 17 -8.67 16.62 -4.74
CA SER A 17 -10.10 16.43 -4.51
C SER A 17 -10.77 17.56 -3.73
N HIS A 18 -10.01 18.41 -3.03
CA HIS A 18 -10.56 19.46 -2.17
C HIS A 18 -9.57 20.61 -1.89
N PRO A 19 -10.05 21.83 -1.58
CA PRO A 19 -9.17 22.98 -1.29
C PRO A 19 -8.71 23.08 0.18
N TYR A 20 -9.03 22.09 1.03
CA TYR A 20 -8.81 22.17 2.47
C TYR A 20 -7.36 21.88 2.87
N PRO A 21 -6.88 22.42 4.01
CA PRO A 21 -5.49 22.26 4.45
C PRO A 21 -5.13 20.85 4.95
N PHE A 22 -6.13 19.98 5.15
CA PHE A 22 -5.91 18.61 5.63
C PHE A 22 -6.17 17.62 4.50
N VAL A 23 -5.18 16.79 4.16
CA VAL A 23 -5.30 15.77 3.09
C VAL A 23 -6.40 14.75 3.37
N LEU A 24 -6.55 14.33 4.63
CA LEU A 24 -7.60 13.41 5.06
C LEU A 24 -8.59 14.17 5.95
N CYS A 25 -9.64 14.70 5.33
CA CYS A 25 -10.63 15.53 6.02
C CYS A 25 -12.09 15.11 5.75
N THR A 26 -12.99 15.62 6.57
CA THR A 26 -14.44 15.54 6.32
C THR A 26 -14.81 16.40 5.12
N PRO A 27 -16.02 16.24 4.53
CA PRO A 27 -16.50 17.11 3.45
C PRO A 27 -16.45 18.62 3.79
N GLU A 28 -16.50 18.97 5.08
CA GLU A 28 -16.39 20.33 5.61
C GLU A 28 -14.94 20.77 5.92
N GLY A 29 -13.94 19.99 5.51
CA GLY A 29 -12.53 20.32 5.67
C GLY A 29 -11.98 20.16 7.08
N LYS A 30 -12.68 19.42 7.96
CA LYS A 30 -12.23 19.20 9.35
C LYS A 30 -11.48 17.88 9.49
N PRO A 31 -10.56 17.76 10.46
CA PRO A 31 -9.93 16.48 10.77
C PRO A 31 -10.97 15.44 11.19
N TRP A 32 -10.81 14.21 10.71
CA TRP A 32 -11.65 13.10 11.12
C TRP A 32 -11.48 12.79 12.61
N ARG A 33 -12.60 12.70 13.35
CA ARG A 33 -12.57 12.09 14.68
C ARG A 33 -12.32 10.59 14.54
N ARG A 34 -11.33 10.08 15.29
CA ARG A 34 -10.92 8.66 15.26
C ARG A 34 -12.09 7.69 15.32
N SER A 35 -12.99 7.85 16.30
CA SER A 35 -14.14 6.94 16.48
C SER A 35 -15.15 7.01 15.33
N ASN A 36 -15.39 8.21 14.77
CA ASN A 36 -16.32 8.38 13.66
C ASN A 36 -15.76 7.74 12.40
N PHE A 37 -14.49 8.01 12.06
CA PHE A 37 -13.84 7.38 10.93
C PHE A 37 -13.86 5.85 11.06
N ARG A 38 -13.50 5.35 12.24
CA ARG A 38 -13.50 3.92 12.52
C ARG A 38 -14.88 3.30 12.30
N ASN A 39 -15.91 3.83 12.93
CA ASN A 39 -17.24 3.20 12.93
C ASN A 39 -17.98 3.39 11.60
N ARG A 40 -17.79 4.51 10.89
CA ARG A 40 -18.57 4.85 9.69
C ARG A 40 -17.89 4.51 8.38
N HIS A 41 -16.56 4.40 8.36
CA HIS A 41 -15.81 4.16 7.12
C HIS A 41 -14.95 2.91 7.22
N TRP A 42 -14.14 2.78 8.28
CA TRP A 42 -13.23 1.63 8.41
C TRP A 42 -13.96 0.29 8.61
N ARG A 43 -14.80 0.17 9.66
CA ARG A 43 -15.48 -1.09 9.98
C ARG A 43 -16.39 -1.58 8.85
N PRO A 44 -17.22 -0.73 8.22
CA PRO A 44 -18.04 -1.16 7.09
C PRO A 44 -17.23 -1.73 5.91
N VAL A 45 -16.03 -1.20 5.63
CA VAL A 45 -15.17 -1.69 4.54
C VAL A 45 -14.58 -3.06 4.87
N TRP A 46 -14.17 -3.30 6.12
CA TRP A 46 -13.47 -4.53 6.52
C TRP A 46 -14.41 -5.66 6.93
N ASP A 47 -15.47 -5.33 7.66
CA ASP A 47 -16.45 -6.30 8.17
C ASP A 47 -17.60 -6.56 7.19
N GLY A 48 -17.70 -5.76 6.13
CA GLY A 48 -18.84 -5.81 5.22
C GLY A 48 -20.06 -5.05 5.75
N THR A 49 -21.09 -4.99 4.92
CA THR A 49 -22.36 -4.33 5.20
C THR A 49 -23.51 -5.19 4.72
N ASP A 50 -24.53 -5.36 5.58
CA ASP A 50 -25.72 -6.18 5.29
C ASP A 50 -26.99 -5.34 5.04
N GLY A 51 -26.85 -4.03 4.82
CA GLY A 51 -27.98 -3.08 4.75
C GLY A 51 -28.54 -2.82 3.35
N ASP A 52 -29.75 -2.26 3.30
CA ASP A 52 -30.55 -2.00 2.09
C ASP A 52 -29.87 -1.14 1.00
N ARG A 53 -28.90 -0.29 1.36
CA ARG A 53 -28.26 0.62 0.39
C ARG A 53 -27.14 -0.02 -0.41
N GLN A 54 -26.35 -0.91 0.21
CA GLN A 54 -25.26 -1.60 -0.45
C GLN A 54 -24.82 -2.79 0.41
N VAL A 55 -24.96 -4.00 -0.14
CA VAL A 55 -24.43 -5.21 0.48
C VAL A 55 -23.00 -5.42 -0.01
N ALA A 56 -22.07 -5.52 0.92
CA ALA A 56 -20.66 -5.79 0.64
C ALA A 56 -20.17 -6.90 1.56
N PRO A 57 -19.53 -7.97 1.05
CA PRO A 57 -18.98 -9.02 1.89
C PRO A 57 -17.80 -8.49 2.70
N ALA A 58 -17.57 -9.11 3.87
CA ALA A 58 -16.39 -8.84 4.65
C ALA A 58 -15.10 -9.20 3.89
N ILE A 59 -14.09 -8.36 4.00
CA ILE A 59 -12.76 -8.59 3.40
C ILE A 59 -11.86 -9.29 4.41
N LEU A 60 -11.74 -8.70 5.60
CA LEU A 60 -10.99 -9.23 6.73
C LEU A 60 -11.67 -8.73 8.01
N PRO A 61 -12.68 -9.46 8.51
CA PRO A 61 -13.41 -9.07 9.69
C PRO A 61 -12.47 -8.75 10.84
N GLU A 62 -12.85 -7.77 11.65
CA GLU A 62 -12.13 -7.39 12.86
C GLU A 62 -10.78 -6.70 12.65
N PHE A 63 -10.35 -6.51 11.39
CA PHE A 63 -9.09 -5.84 11.08
C PHE A 63 -9.03 -4.43 11.68
N THR A 64 -7.94 -4.14 12.39
CA THR A 64 -7.74 -2.86 13.07
C THR A 64 -6.52 -2.13 12.53
N PHE A 65 -6.41 -0.83 12.82
CA PHE A 65 -5.18 -0.07 12.57
C PHE A 65 -3.96 -0.66 13.28
N HIS A 66 -4.16 -1.28 14.46
CA HIS A 66 -3.07 -1.92 15.19
C HIS A 66 -2.57 -3.15 14.44
N GLU A 67 -3.50 -3.97 13.94
CA GLU A 67 -3.19 -5.12 13.08
C GLU A 67 -2.47 -4.67 11.80
N GLY A 68 -2.95 -3.62 11.12
CA GLY A 68 -2.26 -3.08 9.95
C GLY A 68 -0.83 -2.62 10.26
N ARG A 69 -0.58 -2.05 11.44
CA ARG A 69 0.77 -1.68 11.89
C ARG A 69 1.63 -2.92 12.18
N HIS A 70 1.05 -3.98 12.73
CA HIS A 70 1.74 -5.26 12.93
C HIS A 70 2.07 -5.94 11.59
N SER A 71 1.12 -6.00 10.66
CA SER A 71 1.35 -6.50 9.31
C SER A 71 2.48 -5.74 8.61
N HIS A 72 2.50 -4.42 8.71
CA HIS A 72 3.59 -3.60 8.16
C HIS A 72 4.96 -3.98 8.74
N ALA A 73 5.03 -4.20 10.06
CA ALA A 73 6.27 -4.63 10.71
C ALA A 73 6.72 -6.01 10.23
N THR A 74 5.79 -6.96 10.13
CA THR A 74 6.06 -8.32 9.62
C THR A 74 6.54 -8.30 8.17
N TRP A 75 5.91 -7.53 7.29
CA TRP A 75 6.32 -7.40 5.89
C TRP A 75 7.75 -6.87 5.74
N LEU A 76 8.14 -5.87 6.53
CA LEU A 76 9.51 -5.38 6.49
C LEU A 76 10.52 -6.42 7.02
N ILE A 77 10.12 -7.32 7.93
CA ILE A 77 10.96 -8.45 8.36
C ILE A 77 11.13 -9.45 7.21
N GLU A 78 10.04 -9.85 6.57
CA GLU A 78 10.04 -10.76 5.41
C GLU A 78 10.89 -10.22 4.25
N ASP A 79 10.90 -8.90 4.05
CA ASP A 79 11.70 -8.23 3.03
C ASP A 79 13.17 -8.01 3.42
N ASN A 80 13.60 -8.60 4.55
CA ASN A 80 14.97 -8.51 5.08
C ASN A 80 15.44 -7.07 5.36
N ILE A 81 14.52 -6.16 5.68
CA ILE A 81 14.88 -4.79 6.06
C ILE A 81 15.53 -4.80 7.44
N PRO A 82 16.70 -4.18 7.64
CA PRO A 82 17.36 -4.13 8.96
C PRO A 82 16.49 -3.52 10.06
N GLU A 83 16.62 -4.02 11.28
CA GLU A 83 15.77 -3.61 12.41
C GLU A 83 15.76 -2.11 12.67
N VAL A 84 16.93 -1.47 12.61
CA VAL A 84 17.09 -0.02 12.76
C VAL A 84 16.20 0.75 11.78
N ALA A 85 16.15 0.33 10.52
CA ALA A 85 15.35 0.95 9.48
C ALA A 85 13.85 0.68 9.67
N ARG A 86 13.47 -0.55 10.07
CA ARG A 86 12.06 -0.89 10.37
C ARG A 86 11.52 -0.05 11.52
N ARG A 87 12.30 0.08 12.60
CA ARG A 87 11.88 0.84 13.78
C ARG A 87 11.80 2.33 13.49
N ALA A 88 12.78 2.89 12.78
CA ALA A 88 12.72 4.26 12.30
C ALA A 88 11.48 4.51 11.44
N ARG A 89 11.18 3.63 10.47
CA ARG A 89 9.97 3.70 9.63
C ARG A 89 8.69 3.68 10.45
N LEU A 90 8.63 2.84 11.48
CA LEU A 90 7.48 2.69 12.36
C LEU A 90 7.40 3.75 13.47
N GLY A 91 8.33 4.71 13.52
CA GLY A 91 8.40 5.74 14.56
C GLY A 91 8.74 5.19 15.95
N GLN A 92 9.37 4.02 16.03
CA GLN A 92 9.76 3.37 17.28
C GLN A 92 11.18 3.78 17.66
N LYS A 93 11.37 4.17 18.93
CA LYS A 93 12.71 4.40 19.49
C LYS A 93 13.37 3.07 19.84
N MET A 94 14.65 2.91 19.50
CA MET A 94 15.48 1.80 19.98
C MET A 94 15.81 1.98 21.47
N LYS A 95 16.00 0.86 22.17
CA LYS A 95 16.40 0.81 23.58
C LYS A 95 17.82 0.25 23.68
N GLY A 96 18.59 0.66 24.69
CA GLY A 96 19.92 0.10 25.00
C GLY A 96 21.08 0.63 24.13
N ILE A 97 22.16 -0.15 24.06
CA ILE A 97 23.43 0.20 23.38
C ILE A 97 23.26 0.44 21.88
N ALA A 98 22.25 -0.18 21.26
CA ALA A 98 21.91 0.01 19.85
C ALA A 98 21.63 1.49 19.48
N ARG A 99 21.19 2.31 20.44
CA ARG A 99 20.99 3.76 20.28
C ARG A 99 22.22 4.51 19.76
N VAL A 100 23.41 4.00 20.04
CA VAL A 100 24.69 4.60 19.66
C VAL A 100 25.04 4.32 18.19
N TYR A 101 24.41 3.33 17.55
CA TYR A 101 24.66 2.91 16.16
C TYR A 101 23.50 3.24 15.21
N ASP A 102 22.49 3.99 15.67
CA ASP A 102 21.16 4.18 15.04
C ASP A 102 21.10 5.22 13.92
N HIS A 103 22.19 5.41 13.17
CA HIS A 103 22.11 6.25 11.99
C HIS A 103 21.46 5.46 10.86
N ILE A 104 20.17 5.74 10.62
CA ILE A 104 19.54 5.33 9.38
C ILE A 104 20.29 5.99 8.22
N THR A 105 20.76 5.19 7.28
CA THR A 105 21.39 5.72 6.08
C THR A 105 20.34 5.97 5.00
N PRO A 106 20.59 6.89 4.06
CA PRO A 106 19.73 7.07 2.90
C PRO A 106 19.49 5.77 2.12
N GLU A 107 20.47 4.87 2.07
CA GLU A 107 20.34 3.55 1.42
C GLU A 107 19.32 2.67 2.14
N MET A 108 19.28 2.69 3.47
CA MET A 108 18.30 1.96 4.26
C MET A 108 16.88 2.53 4.07
N GLU A 109 16.73 3.86 4.00
CA GLU A 109 15.45 4.49 3.67
C GLU A 109 14.97 4.07 2.28
N ARG A 110 15.85 4.15 1.27
CA ARG A 110 15.54 3.68 -0.08
C ARG A 110 15.14 2.21 -0.12
N ALA A 111 15.82 1.35 0.61
CA ALA A 111 15.49 -0.08 0.69
C ALA A 111 14.08 -0.31 1.26
N VAL A 112 13.69 0.42 2.31
CA VAL A 112 12.31 0.39 2.84
C VAL A 112 11.30 0.79 1.78
N ILE A 113 11.56 1.90 1.08
CA ILE A 113 10.65 2.41 0.04
C ILE A 113 10.50 1.41 -1.11
N GLN A 114 11.61 0.87 -1.61
CA GLN A 114 11.61 -0.12 -2.68
C GLN A 114 10.89 -1.41 -2.29
N ALA A 115 11.07 -1.89 -1.06
CA ALA A 115 10.38 -3.06 -0.56
C ALA A 115 8.85 -2.88 -0.55
N LEU A 116 8.38 -1.74 -0.03
CA LEU A 116 6.96 -1.41 0.01
C LEU A 116 6.36 -1.19 -1.39
N GLU A 117 7.08 -0.49 -2.26
CA GLU A 117 6.64 -0.28 -3.65
C GLU A 117 6.53 -1.62 -4.40
N ARG A 118 7.49 -2.53 -4.22
CA ARG A 118 7.44 -3.87 -4.81
C ARG A 118 6.26 -4.68 -4.30
N ARG A 119 5.92 -4.61 -3.01
CA ARG A 119 4.73 -5.30 -2.46
C ARG A 119 3.45 -4.77 -3.07
N TRP A 120 3.32 -3.45 -3.16
CA TRP A 120 2.19 -2.81 -3.83
C TRP A 120 2.08 -3.29 -5.29
N LEU A 121 3.18 -3.26 -6.04
CA LEU A 121 3.21 -3.71 -7.42
C LEU A 121 2.79 -5.16 -7.59
N ASN A 122 3.28 -6.04 -6.72
CA ASN A 122 2.88 -7.44 -6.72
C ASN A 122 1.39 -7.60 -6.43
N SER A 123 0.81 -6.79 -5.53
CA SER A 123 -0.64 -6.82 -5.28
C SER A 123 -1.45 -6.37 -6.50
N LEU A 124 -1.00 -5.36 -7.25
CA LEU A 124 -1.65 -4.95 -8.49
C LEU A 124 -1.57 -6.06 -9.54
N ASN A 125 -0.41 -6.71 -9.67
CA ASN A 125 -0.20 -7.84 -10.58
C ASN A 125 -1.02 -9.08 -10.20
N ALA A 126 -1.50 -9.18 -8.96
CA ALA A 126 -2.41 -10.24 -8.54
C ALA A 126 -3.87 -9.97 -8.90
N LEU A 127 -4.26 -8.71 -9.17
CA LEU A 127 -5.62 -8.36 -9.58
C LEU A 127 -5.94 -8.85 -11.00
N ARG A 128 -7.21 -9.13 -11.28
CA ARG A 128 -7.70 -9.40 -12.64
C ARG A 128 -7.65 -8.12 -13.48
N PRO A 129 -7.54 -8.21 -14.82
CA PRO A 129 -7.52 -7.03 -15.70
C PRO A 129 -8.72 -6.09 -15.50
N THR A 130 -9.91 -6.64 -15.27
CA THR A 130 -11.14 -5.85 -14.99
C THR A 130 -11.06 -5.10 -13.67
N GLU A 131 -10.43 -5.69 -12.64
CA GLU A 131 -10.23 -5.05 -11.34
C GLU A 131 -9.20 -3.93 -11.43
N ARG A 132 -8.11 -4.13 -12.19
CA ARG A 132 -7.12 -3.07 -12.45
C ARG A 132 -7.72 -1.90 -13.20
N THR A 133 -8.54 -2.18 -14.22
CA THR A 133 -9.26 -1.17 -14.99
C THR A 133 -10.15 -0.34 -14.06
N LYS A 134 -10.96 -1.00 -13.23
CA LYS A 134 -11.84 -0.34 -12.26
C LYS A 134 -11.06 0.50 -11.24
N LEU A 135 -9.92 0.00 -10.77
CA LEU A 135 -9.05 0.74 -9.86
C LEU A 135 -8.54 2.03 -10.52
N GLY A 136 -8.13 1.96 -11.79
CA GLY A 136 -7.71 3.15 -12.55
C GLY A 136 -8.86 4.10 -12.91
N GLU A 137 -10.13 3.68 -12.87
CA GLU A 137 -11.30 4.55 -12.97
C GLU A 137 -11.57 5.29 -11.66
N TRP A 138 -11.39 4.62 -10.53
CA TRP A 138 -11.56 5.23 -9.21
C TRP A 138 -10.43 6.19 -8.84
N PHE A 139 -9.22 5.94 -9.32
CA PHE A 139 -8.04 6.74 -9.00
C PHE A 139 -7.34 7.24 -10.28
N PRO A 140 -7.81 8.35 -10.87
CA PRO A 140 -7.22 8.97 -12.05
C PRO A 140 -5.70 9.18 -11.99
N HIS A 141 -5.13 9.60 -10.85
CA HIS A 141 -3.70 9.82 -10.71
C HIS A 141 -2.91 8.51 -10.80
N LEU A 142 -3.49 7.39 -10.35
CA LEU A 142 -2.88 6.07 -10.48
C LEU A 142 -2.79 5.65 -11.95
N ARG A 143 -3.80 5.98 -12.75
CA ARG A 143 -3.80 5.75 -14.21
C ARG A 143 -2.77 6.62 -14.93
N GLN A 144 -2.59 7.86 -14.49
CA GLN A 144 -1.65 8.81 -15.13
C GLN A 144 -0.19 8.47 -14.83
N THR A 145 0.10 8.08 -13.58
CA THR A 145 1.44 7.68 -13.15
C THR A 145 1.82 6.28 -13.62
N ARG A 146 0.84 5.44 -13.98
CA ARG A 146 1.05 4.12 -14.60
C ARG A 146 0.11 3.91 -15.78
N PRO A 147 0.57 4.11 -17.03
CA PRO A 147 -0.29 3.87 -18.19
C PRO A 147 -0.79 2.44 -18.19
N VAL A 148 -2.07 2.27 -18.54
CA VAL A 148 -2.85 1.01 -18.48
C VAL A 148 -2.10 -0.19 -19.09
N GLY A 149 -1.21 0.02 -20.07
CA GLY A 149 -0.38 -1.02 -20.67
C GLY A 149 0.63 -1.68 -19.72
N GLU A 150 1.20 -0.97 -18.73
CA GLU A 150 2.09 -1.56 -17.72
C GLU A 150 1.30 -2.30 -16.62
N LEU A 151 0.06 -1.86 -16.37
CA LEU A 151 -0.87 -2.56 -15.48
C LEU A 151 -1.47 -3.80 -16.17
N GLU A 152 -1.50 -3.89 -17.49
CA GLU A 152 -1.93 -5.09 -18.23
C GLU A 152 -0.78 -6.11 -18.40
N SER A 153 0.47 -5.64 -18.51
CA SER A 153 1.65 -6.50 -18.67
C SER A 153 2.17 -7.03 -17.32
N ALA A 154 1.41 -7.91 -16.68
CA ALA A 154 2.06 -8.93 -15.85
C ALA A 154 2.97 -9.77 -16.76
N PRO A 155 4.16 -10.22 -16.32
CA PRO A 155 5.02 -11.05 -17.15
C PRO A 155 4.23 -12.28 -17.56
N ARG A 156 3.96 -12.43 -18.86
CA ARG A 156 3.57 -13.73 -19.42
C ARG A 156 4.65 -14.68 -18.94
N THR A 157 4.28 -15.70 -18.17
CA THR A 157 5.15 -16.82 -17.87
C THR A 157 5.66 -17.34 -19.20
N VAL A 158 6.88 -16.98 -19.59
CA VAL A 158 7.53 -17.58 -20.74
C VAL A 158 7.87 -18.98 -20.27
N SER A 159 6.97 -19.92 -20.58
CA SER A 159 7.26 -21.34 -20.46
C SER A 159 8.42 -21.63 -21.40
N ILE A 160 9.62 -21.80 -20.84
CA ILE A 160 10.79 -22.30 -21.56
C ILE A 160 10.52 -23.79 -21.80
N ALA A 161 9.76 -24.07 -22.85
CA ALA A 161 9.55 -25.41 -23.36
C ALA A 161 9.71 -25.41 -24.88
N GLN A 162 10.80 -24.85 -25.38
CA GLN A 162 11.35 -25.16 -26.70
C GLN A 162 12.89 -25.08 -26.68
N VAL A 163 13.53 -26.04 -26.01
CA VAL A 163 14.90 -26.42 -26.37
C VAL A 163 14.79 -27.62 -27.30
N LYS A 164 14.88 -27.35 -28.60
CA LYS A 164 14.96 -28.36 -29.66
C LYS A 164 16.31 -29.10 -29.53
N PRO A 165 16.37 -30.44 -29.52
CA PRO A 165 17.65 -31.14 -29.52
C PRO A 165 18.36 -30.96 -30.87
N ARG A 166 19.65 -30.66 -30.81
CA ARG A 166 20.57 -30.53 -31.94
C ARG A 166 20.80 -31.92 -32.58
N PRO A 167 20.73 -32.10 -33.90
CA PRO A 167 21.07 -33.37 -34.53
C PRO A 167 22.58 -33.61 -34.51
N SER A 168 22.93 -34.89 -34.39
CA SER A 168 24.28 -35.47 -34.39
C SER A 168 25.03 -35.27 -35.70
#